data_AF-A0A2V9LGS9-F1
#
_entry.id   AF-A0A2V9LGS9-F1
#
_cell.length_a   1.000
_cell.length_b   1.000
_cell.length_c   1.000
_cell.angle_alpha   90.00
_cell.angle_beta   90.00
_cell.angle_gamma   90.00
#
_symmetry.space_group_name_H-M   'P 1'
#
loop_
_entity.id
_entity.type
_entity.pdbx_description
1 polymer ?
#
loop_
_entity_poly.entity_id
_entity_poly.type
_entity_poly.pdbx_seq_one_letter_code
_entity_poly.pdbx_strand_id
1 'polypeptide(L)'
;MPARNLDQSARDALLGIRPENYLGGIARFYDLAAGNLQALVEQGFADPEDRHDGAPSLGEILEFLKAHPQFTAHGYAGNTTRGDYRVSLEGVETAKRVSKQTLDDFIGRFRFARDFRIHPPYCCFESKEAAVDGPSAPAPTMAQSGRATD
;
A
#
# COMPACT_ATOMS: atom_id res chain seq x y z
N MET A 1 -20.32 7.88 -3.28
CA MET A 1 -19.10 8.10 -2.51
C MET A 1 -19.16 9.50 -1.90
N PRO A 2 -18.89 9.67 -0.61
CA PRO A 2 -18.74 11.01 -0.03
C PRO A 2 -17.60 11.78 -0.72
N ALA A 3 -17.67 13.10 -0.71
CA ALA A 3 -16.61 13.94 -1.27
C ALA A 3 -15.31 13.76 -0.47
N ARG A 4 -14.19 13.53 -1.15
CA ARG A 4 -12.87 13.40 -0.52
C ARG A 4 -12.37 14.76 -0.04
N ASN A 5 -11.79 14.81 1.14
CA ASN A 5 -11.11 15.98 1.65
C ASN A 5 -9.79 16.18 0.89
N LEU A 6 -9.59 17.35 0.28
CA LEU A 6 -8.44 17.66 -0.58
C LEU A 6 -7.37 18.50 0.14
N ASP A 7 -7.48 18.72 1.45
CA ASP A 7 -6.43 19.38 2.23
C ASP A 7 -5.19 18.47 2.36
N GLN A 8 -4.35 18.54 1.33
CA GLN A 8 -3.11 17.78 1.25
C GLN A 8 -2.19 18.05 2.44
N SER A 9 -2.10 19.30 2.91
CA SER A 9 -1.17 19.64 3.99
C SER A 9 -1.59 18.98 5.30
N ALA A 10 -2.89 19.00 5.61
CA ALA A 10 -3.41 18.35 6.81
C ALA A 10 -3.26 16.82 6.76
N ARG A 11 -3.55 16.21 5.60
CA ARG A 11 -3.34 14.79 5.37
C ARG A 11 -1.86 14.40 5.51
N ASP A 12 -0.97 15.15 4.87
CA ASP A 12 0.45 14.83 4.83
C ASP A 12 1.08 14.92 6.23
N ALA A 13 0.59 15.82 7.09
CA ALA A 13 0.97 15.88 8.50
C ALA A 13 0.60 14.60 9.28
N LEU A 14 -0.54 13.98 9.00
CA LEU A 14 -0.94 12.70 9.61
C LEU A 14 -0.11 11.52 9.10
N LEU A 15 0.31 11.57 7.83
CA LEU A 15 1.11 10.54 7.16
C LEU A 15 2.62 10.70 7.37
N GLY A 16 3.07 11.81 7.94
CA GLY A 16 4.50 12.13 8.06
C GLY A 16 5.18 12.43 6.72
N ILE A 17 4.39 12.82 5.71
CA ILE A 17 4.87 13.12 4.35
C ILE A 17 5.30 14.58 4.27
N ARG A 18 6.40 14.84 3.57
CA ARG A 18 6.87 16.17 3.19
C ARG A 18 6.72 16.39 1.68
N PRO A 19 6.61 17.63 1.20
CA PRO A 19 6.47 17.93 -0.22
C PRO A 19 7.54 17.28 -1.11
N GLU A 20 8.78 17.18 -0.62
CA GLU A 20 9.90 16.56 -1.32
C GLU A 20 9.80 15.02 -1.45
N ASN A 21 8.89 14.37 -0.72
CA ASN A 21 8.68 12.92 -0.83
C ASN A 21 7.85 12.54 -2.06
N TYR A 22 7.19 13.49 -2.73
CA TYR A 22 6.42 13.21 -3.93
C TYR A 22 7.33 13.02 -5.15
N LEU A 23 7.32 11.81 -5.69
CA LEU A 23 7.97 11.46 -6.96
C LEU A 23 6.89 10.92 -7.91
N GLY A 24 6.75 11.53 -9.10
CA GLY A 24 5.66 11.18 -10.03
C GLY A 24 4.25 11.45 -9.47
N GLY A 25 4.14 12.38 -8.52
CA GLY A 25 2.88 12.73 -7.85
C GLY A 25 2.43 11.75 -6.76
N ILE A 26 3.26 10.78 -6.39
CA ILE A 26 3.01 9.81 -5.31
C ILE A 26 4.09 9.95 -4.24
N ALA A 27 3.70 9.93 -2.96
CA ALA A 27 4.61 9.85 -1.83
C ALA A 27 4.31 8.60 -1.00
N ARG A 28 5.35 7.85 -0.63
CA ARG A 28 5.24 6.70 0.27
C ARG A 28 5.27 7.15 1.73
N PHE A 29 4.56 6.44 2.58
CA PHE A 29 4.59 6.60 4.03
C PHE A 29 4.73 5.25 4.73
N TYR A 30 5.26 5.31 5.95
CA TYR A 30 5.55 4.15 6.79
C TYR A 30 5.18 4.47 8.24
N ASP A 31 5.17 3.47 9.11
CA ASP A 31 4.92 3.63 10.54
C ASP A 31 3.59 4.29 10.92
N LEU A 32 2.55 4.12 10.08
CA LEU A 32 1.23 4.69 10.32
C LEU A 32 0.51 3.93 11.44
N ALA A 33 0.35 4.59 12.59
CA ALA A 33 -0.38 4.04 13.74
C ALA A 33 -1.91 4.16 13.58
N ALA A 34 -2.65 3.35 14.35
CA ALA A 34 -4.11 3.33 14.34
C ALA A 34 -4.75 4.71 14.54
N GLY A 35 -4.20 5.55 15.42
CA GLY A 35 -4.75 6.88 15.71
C GLY A 35 -4.70 7.82 14.50
N ASN A 36 -3.59 7.82 13.76
CA ASN A 36 -3.47 8.64 12.55
C ASN A 36 -4.33 8.07 11.41
N LEU A 37 -4.43 6.75 11.28
CA LEU A 37 -5.33 6.13 10.31
C LEU A 37 -6.80 6.45 10.61
N GLN A 38 -7.21 6.43 11.88
CA GLN A 38 -8.54 6.84 12.30
C GLN A 38 -8.80 8.31 11.92
N ALA A 39 -7.85 9.20 12.21
CA ALA A 39 -7.96 10.61 11.86
C ALA A 39 -8.09 10.84 10.34
N LEU A 40 -7.41 10.04 9.51
CA LEU A 40 -7.53 10.08 8.06
C LEU A 40 -8.94 9.70 7.57
N VAL A 41 -9.55 8.68 8.18
CA VAL A 41 -10.93 8.25 7.88
C VAL A 41 -11.94 9.29 8.33
N GLU A 42 -11.86 9.74 9.58
CA GLU A 42 -12.82 10.70 10.17
C GLU A 42 -12.81 12.05 9.47
N GLN A 43 -11.66 12.48 8.96
CA GLN A 43 -11.52 13.74 8.21
C GLN A 43 -11.78 13.58 6.70
N GLY A 44 -12.13 12.39 6.23
CA GLY A 44 -12.45 12.12 4.83
C GLY A 44 -11.25 12.14 3.87
N PHE A 45 -10.03 11.96 4.38
CA PHE A 45 -8.82 11.79 3.56
C PHE A 45 -8.67 10.37 3.02
N ALA A 46 -9.23 9.39 3.73
CA ALA A 46 -9.19 7.97 3.39
C ALA A 46 -10.61 7.39 3.41
N ASP A 47 -10.93 6.56 2.42
CA ASP A 47 -12.20 5.85 2.36
C ASP A 47 -12.08 4.52 3.15
N PRO A 48 -12.89 4.27 4.19
CA PRO A 48 -12.81 3.02 4.94
C PRO A 48 -13.17 1.79 4.10
N GLU A 49 -13.89 1.96 2.99
CA GLU A 49 -14.26 0.88 2.08
C GLU A 49 -13.22 0.64 0.98
N ASP A 50 -12.17 1.48 0.87
CA ASP A 50 -11.09 1.27 -0.11
C ASP A 50 -10.36 -0.06 0.22
N ARG A 51 -10.16 -0.87 -0.83
CA ARG A 51 -9.50 -2.19 -0.77
C ARG A 51 -8.47 -2.28 -1.89
N HIS A 52 -7.36 -2.97 -1.62
CA HIS A 52 -6.34 -3.25 -2.61
C HIS A 52 -6.12 -4.77 -2.73
N ASP A 53 -6.18 -5.32 -3.95
CA ASP A 53 -5.75 -6.70 -4.30
C ASP A 53 -6.05 -7.80 -3.25
N GLY A 54 -7.34 -8.05 -2.97
CA GLY A 54 -7.75 -9.14 -2.06
C GLY A 54 -7.42 -8.91 -0.59
N ALA A 55 -6.76 -7.80 -0.25
CA ALA A 55 -6.54 -7.39 1.12
C ALA A 55 -7.85 -6.98 1.82
N PRO A 56 -7.85 -6.92 3.16
CA PRO A 56 -8.90 -6.25 3.90
C PRO A 56 -9.04 -4.79 3.48
N SER A 57 -10.23 -4.24 3.68
CA SER A 57 -10.49 -2.82 3.54
C SER A 57 -9.69 -1.99 4.53
N LEU A 58 -9.53 -0.71 4.22
CA LEU A 58 -8.88 0.25 5.10
C LEU A 58 -9.55 0.29 6.49
N GLY A 59 -10.87 0.20 6.55
CA GLY A 59 -11.62 0.04 7.80
C GLY A 59 -11.29 -1.26 8.53
N GLU A 60 -11.22 -2.39 7.83
CA GLU A 60 -10.81 -3.66 8.43
C GLU A 60 -9.36 -3.64 8.93
N ILE A 61 -8.47 -2.92 8.25
CA ILE A 61 -7.09 -2.69 8.69
C ILE A 61 -7.06 -1.80 9.93
N LEU A 62 -7.85 -0.72 9.97
CA LEU A 62 -7.94 0.15 11.13
C LEU A 62 -8.36 -0.62 12.39
N GLU A 63 -9.39 -1.47 12.28
CA GLU A 63 -9.84 -2.30 13.40
C GLU A 63 -8.75 -3.29 13.85
N PHE A 64 -7.96 -3.84 12.91
CA PHE A 64 -6.81 -4.67 13.25
C PHE A 64 -5.73 -3.89 14.02
N LEU A 65 -5.37 -2.69 13.57
CA LEU A 65 -4.36 -1.86 14.24
C LEU A 65 -4.81 -1.40 15.63
N LYS A 66 -6.11 -1.13 15.83
CA LYS A 66 -6.67 -0.83 17.16
C LYS A 66 -6.54 -2.02 18.10
N ALA A 67 -6.80 -3.24 17.62
CA ALA A 67 -6.68 -4.47 18.40
C ALA A 67 -5.22 -4.86 18.67
N HIS A 68 -4.29 -4.47 17.79
CA HIS A 68 -2.87 -4.87 17.84
C HIS A 68 -1.95 -3.66 17.63
N PRO A 69 -1.81 -2.76 18.62
CA PRO A 69 -1.08 -1.50 18.49
C PRO A 69 0.44 -1.65 18.29
N GLN A 70 0.98 -2.87 18.36
CA GLN A 70 2.34 -3.18 17.96
C GLN A 70 2.57 -3.18 16.44
N PHE A 71 1.50 -3.25 15.64
CA PHE A 71 1.57 -3.15 14.20
C PHE A 71 1.44 -1.70 13.75
N THR A 72 2.07 -1.40 12.62
CA THR A 72 1.92 -0.15 11.88
C THR A 72 1.55 -0.47 10.44
N ALA A 73 0.91 0.48 9.75
CA ALA A 73 0.64 0.40 8.33
C ALA A 73 1.66 1.20 7.49
N HIS A 74 1.78 0.83 6.23
CA HIS A 74 2.51 1.59 5.21
C HIS A 74 1.72 1.61 3.91
N GLY A 75 2.09 2.53 3.02
CA GLY A 75 1.45 2.68 1.73
C GLY A 75 1.87 3.96 1.02
N TYR A 76 0.95 4.55 0.26
CA TYR A 76 1.22 5.79 -0.47
C TYR A 76 0.03 6.75 -0.52
N ALA A 77 0.34 8.01 -0.77
CA ALA A 77 -0.63 9.07 -1.03
C ALA A 77 -0.34 9.74 -2.37
N GLY A 78 -1.39 9.97 -3.15
CA GLY A 78 -1.33 10.82 -4.35
C GLY A 78 -1.42 12.30 -3.98
N ASN A 79 -0.68 13.17 -4.66
CA ASN A 79 -0.88 14.62 -4.54
C ASN A 79 -2.23 15.04 -5.16
N THR A 80 -2.70 16.24 -4.85
CA THR A 80 -4.00 16.76 -5.33
C THR A 80 -4.06 17.04 -6.83
N THR A 81 -2.91 17.07 -7.52
CA THR A 81 -2.87 17.25 -8.98
C THR A 81 -3.20 15.98 -9.75
N ARG A 82 -3.24 14.83 -9.08
CA ARG A 82 -3.60 13.55 -9.69
C ARG A 82 -5.12 13.38 -9.76
N GLY A 83 -5.59 12.86 -10.90
CA GLY A 83 -7.00 12.50 -11.09
C GLY A 83 -7.49 11.36 -10.18
N ASP A 84 -6.56 10.56 -9.64
CA ASP A 84 -6.81 9.45 -8.71
C ASP A 84 -6.39 9.77 -7.26
N TYR A 85 -6.50 11.03 -6.82
CA TYR A 85 -6.18 11.46 -5.44
C TYR A 85 -6.73 10.46 -4.40
N ARG A 86 -5.82 9.73 -3.74
CA ARG A 86 -6.14 8.69 -2.74
C ARG A 86 -5.03 8.53 -1.71
N VAL A 87 -5.42 8.04 -0.54
CA VAL A 87 -4.54 7.35 0.40
C VAL A 87 -4.78 5.85 0.19
N SER A 88 -3.72 5.10 -0.09
CA SER A 88 -3.81 3.64 -0.20
C SER A 88 -2.92 3.01 0.87
N LEU A 89 -3.47 2.04 1.60
CA LEU A 89 -2.67 1.16 2.44
C LEU A 89 -2.17 0.00 1.58
N GLU A 90 -0.86 -0.25 1.64
CA GLU A 90 -0.26 -1.40 0.97
C GLU A 90 0.01 -2.54 1.94
N GLY A 91 0.26 -2.25 3.22
CA GLY A 91 0.66 -3.28 4.16
C GLY A 91 0.44 -2.90 5.61
N VAL A 92 0.46 -3.92 6.47
CA VAL A 92 0.74 -3.77 7.89
C VAL A 92 1.88 -4.70 8.28
N GLU A 93 2.68 -4.23 9.23
CA GLU A 93 3.86 -4.95 9.68
C GLU A 93 4.17 -4.69 11.15
N THR A 94 4.94 -5.61 11.73
CA THR A 94 5.55 -5.39 13.05
C THR A 94 6.91 -6.07 13.11
N ALA A 95 7.85 -5.40 13.76
CA ALA A 95 9.14 -5.96 14.15
C ALA A 95 9.13 -6.62 15.53
N LYS A 96 8.03 -6.46 16.28
CA LYS A 96 7.92 -6.96 17.64
C LYS A 96 7.49 -8.42 17.61
N ARG A 97 7.98 -9.20 18.57
CA ARG A 97 7.45 -10.54 18.80
C ARG A 97 5.96 -10.44 19.15
N VAL A 98 5.17 -11.30 18.54
CA VAL A 98 3.73 -11.38 18.77
C VAL A 98 3.35 -12.68 19.45
N SER A 99 2.21 -12.67 20.15
CA SER A 99 1.62 -13.88 20.71
C SER A 99 1.10 -14.79 19.58
N LYS A 100 0.87 -16.07 19.89
CA LYS A 100 0.21 -16.99 18.95
C LYS A 100 -1.17 -16.46 18.55
N GLN A 101 -1.97 -15.96 19.50
CA GLN A 101 -3.30 -15.42 19.21
C GLN A 101 -3.23 -14.28 18.19
N THR A 102 -2.32 -13.33 18.39
CA THR A 102 -2.09 -12.23 17.46
C THR A 102 -1.67 -12.72 16.07
N LEU A 103 -0.84 -13.76 16.01
CA LEU A 103 -0.43 -14.36 14.74
C LEU A 103 -1.61 -15.03 14.03
N ASP A 104 -2.44 -15.78 14.77
CA ASP A 104 -3.65 -16.42 14.24
C ASP A 104 -4.65 -15.38 13.71
N ASP A 105 -4.83 -14.26 14.43
CA ASP A 105 -5.67 -13.13 14.00
C ASP A 105 -5.13 -12.48 12.71
N PHE A 106 -3.81 -12.25 12.64
CA PHE A 106 -3.13 -11.72 11.46
C PHE A 106 -3.30 -12.66 10.24
N ILE A 107 -3.07 -13.96 10.41
CA ILE A 107 -3.29 -14.96 9.36
C ILE A 107 -4.75 -14.96 8.93
N GLY A 108 -5.69 -14.99 9.87
CA GLY A 108 -7.12 -15.03 9.59
C GLY A 108 -7.59 -13.86 8.72
N ARG A 109 -7.01 -12.68 8.94
CA ARG A 109 -7.41 -11.43 8.27
C ARG A 109 -6.68 -11.20 6.95
N PHE A 110 -5.39 -11.52 6.87
CA PHE A 110 -4.53 -11.15 5.73
C PHE A 110 -4.14 -12.32 4.82
N ARG A 111 -4.58 -13.56 5.07
CA ARG A 111 -4.22 -14.75 4.26
C ARG A 111 -4.54 -14.67 2.75
N PHE A 112 -5.39 -13.74 2.34
CA PHE A 112 -5.75 -13.52 0.93
C PHE A 112 -5.03 -12.32 0.29
N ALA A 113 -4.23 -11.58 1.07
CA ALA A 113 -3.39 -10.53 0.53
C ALA A 113 -2.34 -11.12 -0.41
N ARG A 114 -2.02 -10.38 -1.48
CA ARG A 114 -1.10 -10.84 -2.54
C ARG A 114 0.29 -11.22 -2.00
N ASP A 115 0.94 -10.35 -1.23
CA ASP A 115 2.20 -10.67 -0.55
C ASP A 115 1.95 -10.83 0.96
N PHE A 116 2.05 -12.05 1.45
CA PHE A 116 1.89 -12.40 2.87
C PHE A 116 3.15 -13.08 3.38
N ARG A 117 3.80 -12.53 4.41
CA ARG A 117 5.08 -13.04 4.94
C ARG A 117 5.05 -13.18 6.46
N ILE A 118 5.55 -14.32 6.94
CA ILE A 118 5.80 -14.58 8.35
C ILE A 118 7.27 -15.01 8.47
N HIS A 119 8.10 -14.16 9.07
CA HIS A 119 9.51 -14.41 9.31
C HIS A 119 9.87 -14.05 10.74
N PRO A 120 9.96 -15.00 11.69
CA PRO A 120 10.25 -14.67 13.08
C PRO A 120 11.48 -13.76 13.23
N PRO A 121 11.41 -12.60 13.94
CA PRO A 121 10.28 -12.07 14.75
C PRO A 121 9.26 -11.20 14.01
N TYR A 122 9.40 -10.99 12.71
CA TYR A 122 8.62 -10.10 11.86
C TYR A 122 7.38 -10.78 11.25
N CYS A 123 6.24 -10.08 11.28
CA CYS A 123 5.04 -10.44 10.51
C CYS A 123 4.69 -9.25 9.63
N CYS A 124 4.53 -9.46 8.31
CA CYS A 124 4.14 -8.39 7.39
C CYS A 124 3.30 -8.90 6.22
N PHE A 125 2.48 -8.02 5.66
CA PHE A 125 1.93 -8.19 4.32
C PHE A 125 2.16 -6.92 3.52
N GLU A 126 2.18 -7.06 2.20
CA GLU A 126 2.33 -5.96 1.25
C GLU A 126 1.38 -6.21 0.07
N SER A 127 0.82 -5.15 -0.48
CA SER A 127 0.08 -5.19 -1.73
C SER A 127 0.95 -4.55 -2.79
N LYS A 128 1.50 -5.34 -3.70
CA LYS A 128 2.14 -4.77 -4.90
C LYS A 128 1.11 -4.06 -5.76
N GLU A 129 1.37 -2.81 -6.14
CA GLU A 129 0.73 -2.24 -7.33
C GLU A 129 0.93 -3.20 -8.50
N ALA A 130 -0.13 -3.43 -9.28
CA ALA A 130 0.01 -4.04 -10.59
C ALA A 130 1.00 -3.16 -11.35
N ALA A 131 2.20 -3.70 -11.62
CA ALA A 131 3.08 -3.09 -12.60
C ALA A 131 2.24 -2.90 -13.85
N VAL A 132 2.07 -1.65 -14.28
CA VAL A 132 1.55 -1.37 -15.61
C VAL A 132 2.52 -2.08 -16.53
N ASP A 133 2.05 -3.12 -17.23
CA ASP A 133 2.79 -3.76 -18.30
C ASP A 133 3.14 -2.66 -19.31
N GLY A 134 4.35 -2.14 -19.19
CA GLY A 134 4.97 -1.36 -20.26
C GLY A 134 5.04 -2.26 -21.49
N PRO A 135 4.88 -1.71 -22.70
CA PRO A 135 4.84 -2.52 -23.90
C PRO A 135 6.11 -3.37 -23.97
N SER A 136 5.91 -4.68 -24.06
CA SER A 136 6.96 -5.67 -24.26
C SER A 136 7.89 -5.16 -25.35
N ALA A 137 9.16 -4.94 -25.00
CA ALA A 137 10.19 -4.58 -25.97
C ALA A 137 10.19 -5.64 -27.10
N PRO A 138 10.24 -5.24 -28.38
CA PRO A 138 10.22 -6.22 -29.45
C PRO A 138 11.47 -7.10 -29.36
N ALA A 139 11.24 -8.42 -29.48
CA ALA A 139 12.28 -9.43 -29.52
C ALA A 139 13.34 -9.13 -30.59
N PRO A 140 14.61 -9.50 -30.36
CA PRO A 140 15.67 -9.25 -31.34
C PRO A 140 15.44 -10.09 -32.60
N THR A 141 15.33 -9.42 -33.74
CA THR A 141 15.28 -10.03 -35.07
C THR A 141 16.56 -10.83 -35.31
N MET A 142 16.43 -12.15 -35.43
CA MET A 142 17.48 -13.04 -35.92
C MET A 142 17.75 -12.72 -37.40
N ALA A 143 18.92 -12.16 -37.70
CA ALA A 143 19.41 -12.04 -39.07
C ALA A 143 19.80 -13.44 -39.59
N GLN A 144 18.96 -14.02 -40.46
CA GLN A 144 19.38 -15.08 -41.35
C GLN A 144 19.96 -14.45 -42.62
N SER A 145 21.28 -14.52 -42.80
CA SER A 145 21.90 -14.32 -44.12
C SER A 145 22.31 -15.67 -44.69
N GLY A 146 21.44 -16.23 -45.53
CA GLY A 146 21.79 -17.30 -46.46
C GLY A 146 22.48 -16.72 -47.71
N ARG A 147 23.55 -17.41 -48.13
CA ARG A 147 24.35 -17.19 -49.36
C ARG A 147 23.54 -17.37 -50.66
N ALA A 148 23.96 -16.66 -51.72
CA ALA A 148 24.23 -17.17 -53.09
C ALA A 148 24.70 -15.99 -53.98
N THR A 149 25.99 -15.93 -54.36
CA THR A 149 26.55 -16.16 -55.70
C THR A 149 26.15 -15.14 -56.79
N ASP A 150 27.11 -14.31 -57.19
CA ASP A 150 27.76 -14.39 -58.51
C ASP A 150 29.22 -13.90 -58.38
#